data_AF-A0A803N9R9-F1
#
_entry.id   AF-A0A803N9R9-F1
#
_cell.length_a   1.000
_cell.length_b   1.000
_cell.length_c   1.000
_cell.angle_alpha   90.00
_cell.angle_beta   90.00
_cell.angle_gamma   90.00
#
_symmetry.space_group_name_H-M   'P 1'
#
loop_
_entity.id
_entity.type
_entity.pdbx_description
1 polymer ?
#
loop_
_entity_poly.entity_id
_entity_poly.type
_entity_poly.pdbx_seq_one_letter_code
_entity_poly.pdbx_strand_id
1 'polypeptide(L)' 'MAADTSNILYLHPNDGSYSISVDKLTRSSDYRSWRRSMEIALSGKKKLGFINGTVLRSSYVADPVKAEHWNTCNSMVIS' A
#
# COMPACT_ATOMS: atom_id res chain seq x y z
N MET A 1 -18.52 0.09 17.01
CA MET A 1 -18.23 0.66 15.68
C MET A 1 -17.50 -0.39 14.88
N ALA A 2 -18.14 -0.97 13.87
CA ALA A 2 -17.47 -1.90 12.97
C ALA A 2 -16.46 -1.10 12.14
N ALA A 3 -15.20 -1.51 12.15
CA ALA A 3 -14.21 -0.87 11.30
C ALA A 3 -14.56 -1.18 9.84
N ASP A 4 -14.60 -0.14 9.01
CA ASP A 4 -14.88 -0.30 7.58
C ASP A 4 -13.67 -0.95 6.91
N THR A 5 -13.74 -2.27 6.73
CA THR A 5 -12.71 -3.08 6.08
C THR A 5 -12.55 -2.73 4.59
N SER A 6 -13.48 -1.96 4.03
CA SER A 6 -13.40 -1.46 2.66
C SER A 6 -12.44 -0.28 2.51
N ASN A 7 -12.18 0.47 3.59
CA ASN A 7 -11.29 1.64 3.60
C ASN A 7 -9.84 1.29 3.24
N ILE A 8 -9.26 2.10 2.35
CA ILE A 8 -7.89 1.97 1.82
C ILE A 8 -6.83 2.22 2.91
N LEU A 9 -7.18 2.98 3.94
CA LEU A 9 -6.36 3.29 5.10
C LEU A 9 -6.59 2.35 6.29
N TYR A 10 -7.50 1.38 6.16
CA TYR A 10 -7.78 0.45 7.25
C TYR A 10 -6.61 -0.52 7.45
N LEU A 11 -6.17 -0.61 8.70
CA LEU A 11 -5.17 -1.57 9.17
C LEU A 11 -5.89 -2.53 10.12
N HIS A 12 -5.96 -3.79 9.72
CA HIS A 12 -6.57 -4.82 10.53
C HIS A 12 -5.59 -5.28 11.62
N PRO A 13 -5.99 -5.34 12.90
CA PRO A 13 -5.07 -5.63 14.01
C PRO A 13 -4.31 -6.98 13.92
N ASN A 14 -4.73 -7.88 13.03
CA ASN A 14 -4.11 -9.19 12.82
C ASN A 14 -3.01 -9.25 11.73
N ASP A 15 -2.79 -8.23 10.88
CA ASP A 15 -1.64 -8.34 9.95
C ASP A 15 -0.32 -7.92 10.58
N GLY A 16 0.17 -8.72 11.53
CA GLY A 16 1.48 -8.57 12.16
C GLY A 16 2.70 -8.64 11.21
N SER A 17 2.49 -8.76 9.90
CA SER A 17 3.51 -8.77 8.85
C SER A 17 2.93 -8.18 7.54
N TYR A 18 2.72 -6.87 7.50
CA TYR A 18 2.24 -6.15 6.31
C TYR A 18 3.26 -5.99 5.18
N SER A 19 4.48 -6.52 5.30
CA SER A 19 5.51 -6.41 4.26
C SER A 19 4.99 -6.98 2.93
N ILE A 20 5.22 -6.25 1.86
CA ILE A 20 4.86 -6.67 0.50
C ILE A 20 6.11 -7.28 -0.09
N SER A 21 6.19 -8.61 -0.07
CA SER A 21 7.29 -9.33 -0.72
C SER A 21 7.02 -9.38 -2.23
N VAL A 22 7.91 -8.74 -2.99
CA VAL A 22 7.97 -8.86 -4.44
C VAL A 22 9.35 -9.38 -4.78
N ASP A 23 9.44 -10.29 -5.75
CA ASP A 23 10.72 -10.78 -6.23
C ASP A 23 11.63 -9.60 -6.63
N LYS A 24 12.93 -9.76 -6.45
CA LYS A 24 13.89 -8.73 -6.89
C LYS A 24 13.92 -8.71 -8.41
N LEU A 25 13.88 -7.52 -9.02
CA LEU A 25 14.13 -7.37 -10.45
C LEU A 25 15.59 -7.79 -10.76
N THR A 26 15.77 -8.79 -11.61
CA THR A 26 17.09 -9.33 -11.95
C THR A 26 17.63 -8.84 -13.29
N ARG A 27 16.75 -8.59 -14.27
CA ARG A 27 17.10 -8.10 -15.62
C ARG A 27 16.09 -7.08 -16.12
N SER A 28 16.52 -6.17 -16.98
CA SER A 28 15.63 -5.21 -17.64
C SER A 28 14.57 -5.87 -18.53
N SER A 29 14.89 -7.02 -19.15
CA SER A 29 13.95 -7.81 -19.95
C SER A 29 12.71 -8.25 -19.18
N ASP A 30 12.87 -8.48 -17.88
CA ASP A 30 11.84 -9.06 -17.03
C ASP A 30 10.97 -7.97 -16.37
N TYR A 31 11.26 -6.70 -16.63
CA TYR A 31 10.60 -5.55 -16.02
C TYR A 31 9.08 -5.60 -16.16
N ARG A 32 8.56 -5.96 -17.34
CA ARG A 32 7.11 -5.99 -17.57
C ARG A 32 6.41 -7.02 -16.69
N SER A 33 6.97 -8.23 -16.61
CA SER A 33 6.45 -9.32 -15.77
C SER A 33 6.61 -8.99 -14.29
N TRP A 34 7.78 -8.51 -13.90
CA TRP A 34 8.07 -8.06 -12.53
C TRP A 34 7.12 -6.95 -12.07
N ARG A 35 6.94 -5.91 -12.88
CA ARG A 35 6.02 -4.80 -12.59
C ARG A 35 4.61 -5.32 -12.42
N ARG A 36 4.15 -6.24 -13.28
CA ARG A 36 2.81 -6.82 -13.16
C ARG A 36 2.64 -7.60 -11.86
N SER A 37 3.62 -8.41 -11.47
CA SER A 37 3.62 -9.14 -10.19
C SER A 37 3.61 -8.18 -8.99
N MET A 38 4.42 -7.11 -9.04
CA MET A 38 4.43 -6.04 -8.03
C MET A 38 3.05 -5.38 -7.90
N GLU A 39 2.43 -4.99 -9.02
CA GLU A 39 1.10 -4.38 -9.04
C GLU A 39 0.03 -5.31 -8.44
N ILE A 40 0.06 -6.61 -8.77
CA ILE A 40 -0.87 -7.60 -8.22
C ILE A 40 -0.70 -7.75 -6.70
N ALA A 41 0.54 -7.90 -6.23
CA ALA A 41 0.84 -8.03 -4.80
C ALA A 41 0.38 -6.80 -4.01
N LEU A 42 0.62 -5.60 -4.54
CA LEU A 42 0.19 -4.33 -3.97
C LEU A 42 -1.34 -4.18 -3.99
N SER A 43 -2.00 -4.53 -5.08
CA SER A 43 -3.46 -4.49 -5.20
C SER A 43 -4.14 -5.41 -4.20
N GLY A 44 -3.61 -6.62 -3.98
CA GLY A 44 -4.13 -7.58 -3.01
C GLY A 44 -4.17 -7.02 -1.58
N LYS A 45 -3.28 -6.08 -1.24
CA LYS A 45 -3.22 -5.40 0.06
C LYS A 45 -3.77 -3.97 0.05
N LYS A 46 -4.44 -3.55 -1.04
CA LYS A 46 -4.93 -2.16 -1.26
C LYS A 46 -3.84 -1.09 -1.16
N LYS A 47 -2.58 -1.44 -1.44
CA LYS A 47 -1.42 -0.52 -1.35
C LYS A 47 -0.98 0.06 -2.69
N LEU A 48 -1.51 -0.42 -3.82
CA LEU A 48 -1.11 0.06 -5.15
C LEU A 48 -1.30 1.59 -5.30
N GLY A 49 -2.34 2.12 -4.66
CA GLY A 49 -2.66 3.55 -4.65
C GLY A 49 -1.55 4.46 -4.12
N PHE A 50 -0.71 3.94 -3.21
CA PHE A 50 0.40 4.68 -2.62
C PHE A 50 1.58 4.80 -3.60
N ILE A 51 1.77 3.82 -4.50
CA ILE A 51 2.86 3.81 -5.48
C ILE A 51 2.48 4.57 -6.76
N ASN A 52 1.25 4.40 -7.25
CA ASN A 52 0.80 5.05 -8.48
C ASN A 52 0.28 6.48 -8.26
N GLY A 53 0.26 6.96 -7.01
CA GLY A 53 -0.18 8.31 -6.66
C GLY A 53 -1.69 8.53 -6.70
N THR A 54 -2.53 7.50 -6.75
CA THR A 54 -3.99 7.68 -6.62
C THR A 54 -4.43 7.90 -5.16
N VAL A 55 -3.58 7.53 -4.19
CA VAL A 55 -3.80 7.73 -2.75
C VAL A 55 -2.77 8.73 -2.24
N LEU A 56 -3.06 10.02 -2.45
CA LEU A 56 -2.15 11.12 -2.10
C LEU A 56 -2.30 11.53 -0.64
N ARG A 57 -1.18 11.82 0.03
CA ARG A 57 -1.16 12.39 1.38
C ARG A 57 -1.99 13.68 1.48
N SER A 58 -1.97 14.51 0.44
CA SER A 58 -2.72 15.77 0.36
C SER A 58 -4.23 15.57 0.49
N SER A 59 -4.76 14.41 0.15
CA SER A 59 -6.19 14.09 0.28
C SER A 59 -6.64 13.89 1.73
N TYR A 60 -5.71 13.76 2.67
CA TYR A 60 -5.98 13.41 4.07
C TYR A 60 -5.55 14.50 5.07
N VAL A 61 -4.96 15.61 4.61
CA VAL A 61 -4.42 16.67 5.50
C VAL A 61 -5.48 17.35 6.37
N ALA A 62 -6.75 17.32 5.95
CA ALA A 62 -7.87 17.90 6.70
C ALA A 62 -8.32 17.03 7.90
N ASP A 63 -7.95 15.75 7.92
CA ASP A 63 -8.32 14.79 8.96
C ASP A 63 -7.04 14.20 9.56
N PRO A 64 -6.58 14.68 10.74
CA PRO A 64 -5.30 14.28 11.31
C PRO A 64 -5.24 12.77 11.60
N VAL A 65 -6.37 12.13 11.91
CA VAL A 65 -6.44 10.69 12.13
C VAL A 65 -6.18 9.96 10.81
N LYS A 66 -6.84 10.36 9.72
CA LYS A 66 -6.58 9.75 8.40
C LYS A 66 -5.18 10.05 7.88
N ALA A 67 -4.64 11.25 8.17
CA ALA A 67 -3.26 11.59 7.81
C ALA A 67 -2.24 10.67 8.50
N GLU A 68 -2.45 10.37 9.78
CA GLU A 68 -1.62 9.41 10.52
C GLU A 68 -1.74 7.99 9.95
N HIS A 69 -2.97 7.50 9.69
CA HIS A 69 -3.18 6.20 9.05
C HIS A 69 -2.54 6.12 7.67
N TRP A 70 -2.56 7.21 6.88
CA TRP A 70 -1.86 7.29 5.60
C TRP A 70 -0.35 7.16 5.80
N ASN A 71 0.25 7.86 6.77
CA ASN A 71 1.69 7.76 7.04
C ASN A 71 2.07 6.32 7.44
N THR A 72 1.30 5.69 8.32
CA THR A 72 1.51 4.29 8.73
C THR A 72 1.42 3.34 7.54
N CYS A 73 0.40 3.50 6.70
CA CYS A 73 0.26 2.70 5.47
C CYS A 73 1.41 2.93 4.49
N ASN A 74 1.88 4.17 4.35
CA ASN A 74 2.98 4.52 3.47
C ASN A 74 4.31 3.93 3.96
N SER A 75 4.58 3.99 5.27
CA SER A 75 5.77 3.37 5.89
C SER A 75 5.87 1.88 5.61
N MET A 76 4.74 1.16 5.54
CA MET A 76 4.72 -0.28 5.20
C MET A 76 5.11 -0.58 3.74
N VAL A 77 4.97 0.39 2.85
CA VAL A 77 5.27 0.24 1.42
C VAL A 77 6.74 0.58 1.13
N ILE A 78 7.34 1.49 1.90
CA ILE A 78 8.71 1.97 1.70
C ILE A 78 9.76 1.29 2.60
N SER A 79 9.33 0.41 3.53
CA SER A 79 10.20 -0.31 4.47
C SER A 79 10.98 -1.45 3.84
#